data_AF-G6FT60-F1
#
_entry.id   AF-G6FT60-F1
#
_cell.length_a   1.000
_cell.length_b   1.000
_cell.length_c   1.000
_cell.angle_alpha   90.00
_cell.angle_beta   90.00
_cell.angle_gamma   90.00
#
_symmetry.space_group_name_H-M   'P 1'
#
loop_
_entity.id
_entity.type
_entity.pdbx_description
1 polymer ?
#
loop_
_entity_poly.entity_id
_entity_poly.type
_entity_poly.pdbx_seq_one_letter_code
_entity_poly.pdbx_strand_id
1 'polypeptide(L)'
;MQRHIAIVPTVSYDFPLNWQTDAYIGGGLIFAGGDTPSPVGNKISFALQPGIDYVVPNSNTVLFGNAIIGFDALRDGGTTFSLQGGVGLRF
;
A
#
# COMPACT_ATOMS: atom_id res chain seq x y z
N MET A 1 -26.46 3.31 -2.68
CA MET A 1 -25.02 3.55 -2.94
C MET A 1 -24.22 2.58 -2.08
N GLN A 2 -23.36 1.76 -2.69
CA GLN A 2 -22.40 0.94 -1.94
C GLN A 2 -21.25 1.83 -1.49
N ARG A 3 -21.01 1.94 -0.19
CA ARG A 3 -19.96 2.78 0.39
C ARG A 3 -18.96 1.90 1.12
N HIS A 4 -17.69 2.00 0.75
CA HIS A 4 -16.58 1.38 1.45
C HIS A 4 -15.50 2.43 1.71
N ILE A 5 -14.76 2.26 2.81
CA ILE A 5 -13.58 3.05 3.13
C ILE A 5 -12.55 2.12 3.75
N ALA A 6 -11.29 2.30 3.41
CA ALA A 6 -10.18 1.62 4.04
C ALA A 6 -9.05 2.62 4.28
N ILE A 7 -8.47 2.56 5.47
CA ILE A 7 -7.28 3.33 5.85
C ILE A 7 -6.20 2.33 6.23
N VAL A 8 -5.02 2.45 5.63
CA VAL A 8 -3.90 1.53 5.84
C VAL A 8 -2.69 2.31 6.36
N PRO A 9 -2.59 2.58 7.68
CA PRO A 9 -1.35 3.10 8.25
C PRO A 9 -0.24 2.05 8.17
N THR A 10 0.92 2.49 7.73
CA THR A 10 2.06 1.64 7.41
C THR A 10 3.34 2.25 7.94
N VAL A 11 4.22 1.41 8.47
CA VAL A 11 5.62 1.75 8.72
C VAL A 11 6.44 0.91 7.75
N SER A 12 7.34 1.57 7.02
CA SER A 12 8.22 0.92 6.03
C SER A 12 9.69 1.06 6.39
N TYR A 13 10.48 0.17 5.80
CA TYR A 13 11.92 0.25 5.76
C TYR A 13 12.39 0.23 4.31
N ASP A 14 13.25 1.17 3.95
CA ASP A 14 13.74 1.37 2.59
C ASP A 14 15.14 0.76 2.42
N PHE A 15 15.33 0.11 1.28
CA PHE A 15 16.56 -0.52 0.83
C PHE A 15 17.04 0.20 -0.42
N PRO A 16 18.11 1.01 -0.32
CA PRO A 16 18.63 1.72 -1.49
C PRO A 16 19.24 0.72 -2.47
N LEU A 17 18.63 0.62 -3.66
CA LEU A 17 19.15 -0.20 -4.75
C LEU A 17 20.18 0.56 -5.57
N ASN A 18 19.95 1.86 -5.78
CA ASN A 18 20.86 2.80 -6.42
C ASN A 18 20.49 4.24 -6.02
N TRP A 19 21.11 5.24 -6.66
CA TRP A 19 20.92 6.66 -6.30
C TRP A 19 19.54 7.23 -6.65
N GLN A 20 18.74 6.56 -7.49
CA GLN A 20 17.36 6.95 -7.80
C GLN A 20 16.31 5.98 -7.25
N THR A 21 16.70 4.76 -6.91
CA THR A 21 15.74 3.66 -6.73
C THR A 21 15.88 3.04 -5.35
N ASP A 22 14.78 3.05 -4.62
CA ASP A 22 14.65 2.41 -3.32
C ASP A 22 13.58 1.33 -3.44
N ALA A 23 13.87 0.12 -2.97
CA ALA A 23 12.83 -0.87 -2.70
C ALA A 23 12.45 -0.77 -1.23
N TYR A 24 11.19 -1.01 -0.88
CA TYR A 24 10.78 -0.97 0.52
C TYR A 24 9.88 -2.13 0.90
N ILE A 25 9.87 -2.43 2.18
CA ILE A 25 8.91 -3.35 2.78
C ILE A 25 8.21 -2.64 3.95
N GLY A 26 6.89 -2.60 3.89
CA GLY A 26 6.03 -2.00 4.90
C GLY A 26 5.18 -3.04 5.63
N GLY A 27 4.99 -2.82 6.93
CA GLY A 27 4.01 -3.52 7.74
C GLY A 27 2.98 -2.54 8.29
N GLY A 28 1.71 -2.95 8.33
CA GLY A 28 0.63 -2.06 8.74
C GLY A 28 -0.63 -2.78 9.22
N LEU A 29 -1.66 -1.98 9.47
CA LEU A 29 -3.01 -2.43 9.77
C LEU A 29 -3.96 -1.91 8.71
N ILE A 30 -4.97 -2.69 8.34
CA ILE A 30 -6.10 -2.23 7.53
C ILE A 30 -7.24 -1.89 8.48
N PHE A 31 -7.72 -0.65 8.45
CA PHE A 31 -8.96 -0.23 9.08
C PHE A 31 -10.03 -0.08 8.01
N ALA A 32 -10.83 -1.13 7.80
CA ALA A 32 -11.87 -1.15 6.78
C ALA A 32 -13.28 -0.93 7.37
N GLY A 33 -14.09 -0.15 6.66
CA GLY A 33 -15.47 0.18 7.02
C GLY A 33 -16.40 0.13 5.81
N GLY A 34 -17.69 -0.09 6.08
CA GLY A 34 -18.73 -0.24 5.06
C GLY A 34 -19.24 -1.67 4.89
N ASP A 35 -20.25 -1.80 4.03
CA ASP A 35 -21.00 -3.04 3.81
C ASP A 35 -20.45 -3.88 2.64
N THR A 36 -19.64 -3.27 1.77
CA THR A 36 -19.00 -3.93 0.63
C THR A 36 -17.48 -4.01 0.79
N PRO A 37 -16.83 -5.12 0.40
CA PRO A 37 -15.35 -5.21 0.35
C PRO A 37 -14.71 -4.09 -0.47
N SER A 38 -13.67 -3.47 0.09
CA SER A 38 -12.70 -2.69 -0.67
C SER A 38 -11.65 -3.63 -1.29
N PRO A 39 -10.79 -3.15 -2.22
CA PRO A 39 -9.67 -3.95 -2.74
C PRO A 39 -8.70 -4.47 -1.66
N VAL A 40 -8.70 -3.86 -0.48
CA VAL A 40 -7.87 -4.25 0.68
C VAL A 40 -8.68 -4.88 1.81
N GLY A 41 -9.96 -5.20 1.59
CA GLY A 41 -10.81 -5.92 2.54
C GLY A 41 -11.95 -5.10 3.15
N ASN A 42 -12.68 -5.73 4.08
CA ASN A 42 -13.80 -5.16 4.84
C ASN A 42 -13.75 -5.45 6.35
N LYS A 43 -12.63 -5.95 6.89
CA LYS A 43 -12.42 -6.05 8.33
C LYS A 43 -11.05 -5.52 8.74
N ILE A 44 -10.85 -5.39 10.06
CA ILE A 44 -9.54 -5.05 10.62
C ILE A 44 -8.60 -6.24 10.41
N SER A 45 -7.43 -5.98 9.85
CA SER A 45 -6.46 -7.02 9.53
C SER A 45 -5.04 -6.48 9.45
N PHE A 46 -4.04 -7.37 9.44
CA PHE A 46 -2.65 -6.98 9.17
C PHE A 46 -2.42 -6.80 7.66
N ALA A 47 -1.47 -5.92 7.32
CA ALA A 47 -1.03 -5.67 5.96
C ALA A 47 0.48 -5.82 5.81
N LEU A 48 0.90 -6.40 4.67
CA LEU A 48 2.28 -6.35 4.17
C LEU A 48 2.30 -5.56 2.86
N GLN A 49 3.28 -4.67 2.72
CA GLN A 49 3.36 -3.71 1.62
C GLN A 49 4.76 -3.65 1.03
N PRO A 50 5.11 -4.55 0.10
CA PRO A 50 6.31 -4.38 -0.70
C PRO A 50 6.09 -3.29 -1.75
N GLY A 51 7.12 -2.49 -2.01
CA GLY A 51 7.08 -1.48 -3.04
C GLY A 51 8.45 -1.07 -3.56
N ILE A 52 8.41 -0.22 -4.57
CA ILE A 52 9.58 0.37 -5.21
C ILE A 52 9.28 1.82 -5.56
N ASP A 53 10.24 2.68 -5.28
CA ASP A 53 10.22 4.11 -5.56
C ASP A 53 11.36 4.46 -6.51
N TYR A 54 11.09 5.36 -7.45
CA TYR A 54 12.05 5.85 -8.43
C TYR A 54 12.00 7.38 -8.49
N VAL A 55 13.09 8.02 -8.09
CA VAL A 55 13.29 9.46 -8.21
C VAL A 55 13.67 9.80 -9.66
N VAL A 56 12.86 10.63 -10.31
CA VAL A 56 13.13 11.10 -11.67
C VAL A 56 14.39 12.00 -11.64
N PRO A 57 15.43 11.69 -12.43
CA PRO A 57 16.67 12.47 -12.42
C PRO A 57 16.44 13.95 -12.70
N ASN A 58 17.17 14.81 -11.98
CA ASN A 58 17.06 16.27 -12.08
C ASN A 58 15.66 16.82 -11.74
N SER A 59 14.88 16.09 -10.95
CA SER A 59 13.54 16.47 -10.51
C SER A 59 13.27 16.04 -9.06
N ASN A 60 12.25 16.66 -8.48
CA ASN A 60 11.66 16.28 -7.20
C ASN A 60 10.53 15.26 -7.36
N THR A 61 10.30 14.77 -8.57
CA THR A 61 9.25 13.79 -8.89
C THR A 61 9.69 12.38 -8.50
N VAL A 62 8.81 11.65 -7.83
CA VAL A 62 8.99 10.22 -7.52
C VAL A 62 7.89 9.43 -8.22
N LEU A 63 8.24 8.35 -8.89
CA LEU A 63 7.30 7.34 -9.36
C LEU A 63 7.32 6.20 -8.34
N PHE A 64 6.16 5.75 -7.90
CA PHE A 64 6.07 4.65 -6.95
C PHE A 64 5.13 3.56 -7.45
N GLY A 65 5.42 2.33 -7.05
CA GLY A 65 4.56 1.18 -7.23
C GLY A 65 4.64 0.27 -6.02
N ASN A 66 3.50 -0.20 -5.52
CA ASN A 66 3.45 -1.08 -4.36
C ASN A 66 2.27 -2.04 -4.39
N ALA A 67 2.41 -3.14 -3.67
CA ALA A 67 1.29 -4.00 -3.35
C ALA A 67 0.80 -3.74 -1.92
N ILE A 68 -0.47 -4.06 -1.65
CA ILE A 68 -1.01 -4.23 -0.30
C ILE A 68 -1.58 -5.64 -0.21
N ILE A 69 -1.01 -6.43 0.69
CA ILE A 69 -1.46 -7.79 0.99
C ILE A 69 -2.13 -7.75 2.35
N GLY A 70 -3.45 -7.91 2.39
CA GLY A 70 -4.21 -7.97 3.63
C GLY A 70 -4.40 -9.42 4.08
N PHE A 71 -3.86 -9.79 5.23
CA PHE A 71 -3.99 -11.16 5.75
C PHE A 71 -5.30 -11.34 6.46
N ASP A 72 -6.12 -12.29 5.99
CA ASP A 72 -7.46 -12.48 6.51
C ASP A 72 -8.18 -11.12 6.60
N ALA A 73 -8.37 -10.44 5.48
CA ALA A 73 -8.91 -9.07 5.40
C ALA A 73 -10.40 -9.05 5.01
N LEU A 74 -10.98 -10.22 4.75
CA LEU A 74 -12.39 -10.39 4.40
C LEU A 74 -13.20 -10.99 5.56
N ARG A 75 -14.43 -10.50 5.78
CA ARG A 75 -15.34 -10.99 6.83
C ARG A 75 -15.74 -12.46 6.66
N ASP A 76 -15.83 -12.94 5.43
CA ASP A 76 -16.05 -14.34 5.05
C ASP A 76 -14.76 -15.17 5.01
N GLY A 77 -13.63 -14.56 5.39
CA GLY A 77 -12.31 -15.18 5.42
C GLY A 77 -11.58 -15.00 4.09
N GLY A 78 -10.27 -14.73 4.16
CA GLY A 78 -9.41 -14.71 2.99
C GLY A 78 -8.47 -13.52 2.89
N THR A 79 -7.42 -13.70 2.11
CA THR A 79 -6.39 -12.69 1.86
C THR A 79 -6.82 -11.78 0.72
N THR A 80 -6.52 -10.48 0.84
CA THR A 80 -6.74 -9.50 -0.23
C THR A 80 -5.42 -9.07 -0.84
N PHE A 81 -5.46 -8.70 -2.12
CA PHE A 81 -4.33 -8.16 -2.86
C PHE A 81 -4.76 -6.93 -3.62
N SER A 82 -4.02 -5.84 -3.46
CA SER A 82 -4.18 -4.61 -4.23
C SER A 82 -2.84 -4.17 -4.79
N LEU A 83 -2.81 -3.80 -6.06
CA LEU A 83 -1.65 -3.18 -6.70
C LEU A 83 -1.93 -1.69 -6.88
N GLN A 84 -0.98 -0.87 -6.48
CA GLN A 84 -1.06 0.59 -6.57
C GLN A 84 0.19 1.13 -7.27
N GLY A 85 0.01 2.27 -7.91
CA GLY A 85 1.10 3.05 -8.45
C GLY A 85 0.69 4.50 -8.57
N GLY A 86 1.67 5.39 -8.59
CA GLY A 86 1.41 6.82 -8.62
C GLY A 86 2.66 7.67 -8.75
N VAL A 87 2.45 8.96 -8.56
CA VAL A 87 3.49 9.99 -8.65
C VAL A 87 3.48 10.80 -7.35
N GLY A 88 4.65 11.02 -6.78
CA GLY A 88 4.88 11.85 -5.60
C GLY A 88 5.79 13.04 -5.91
N LEU A 89 5.77 14.01 -5.00
CA LEU A 89 6.71 15.15 -4.98
C LEU A 89 7.51 15.08 -3.67
N ARG A 90 8.83 15.04 -3.78
CA ARG A 90 9.78 15.09 -2.66
C ARG A 90 10.28 16.52 -2.48
N PHE A 91 10.00 17.13 -1.34
CA PHE A 91 10.41 18.50 -0.99
C PHE A 91 11.42 18.53 0.15
#